data_AF-A0A0H4KBN1-F1
#
_entry.id   AF-A0A0H4KBN1-F1
#
_cell.length_a   1.000
_cell.length_b   1.000
_cell.length_c   1.000
_cell.angle_alpha   90.00
_cell.angle_beta   90.00
_cell.angle_gamma   90.00
#
_symmetry.space_group_name_H-M   'P 1'
#
loop_
_entity.id
_entity.type
_entity.pdbx_description
1 polymer ?
#
loop_
_entity_poly.entity_id
_entity_poly.type
_entity_poly.pdbx_seq_one_letter_code
_entity_poly.pdbx_strand_id
1 'polypeptide(L)'
;MENDQKELDEGVKAFYWAERMSRCIGLWPVTPNYYLFNICLLYFSVLMVLELIDLYNSVYDIDKLIDNFTENLASTHMYARILMLRVHNYRIGEMITQAMKDYRISAFKNSYEIKVFMEFVNKGKFLIKGLFIFIMSTEISWFLKPLTTPSSSDNSIVNANKTFPQFILPYNVYIFYEVNSIKRYVLTYLSFMPMVYVSGIGHSAVDCILVLLVFYISGKLSVLTMRIDALKNNQYDCRKELKEIIAEHSRLLKMGDEVKDVYSTGLLVYLVNGNLLICIIGYQILINYMTGPNSDLLQYFVYIGATYFMIANFCIISEHLTAESNKVCEAYWNCEWYNMPQDCVKDIIYCIVRSQRPLALQAGKFSTFSIVTLTDVTKTALSYLSVLRNFLIAE
;
A
#
# COMPACT_ATOMS: atom_id res chain seq x y z
N MET A 1 17.27 30.41 4.42
CA MET A 1 15.96 30.73 3.81
C MET A 1 15.85 30.15 2.40
N GLU A 2 16.60 30.62 1.39
CA GLU A 2 16.44 30.10 0.02
C GLU A 2 16.73 28.59 -0.10
N ASN A 3 17.77 28.10 0.58
CA ASN A 3 18.09 26.67 0.63
C ASN A 3 17.01 25.83 1.35
N ASP A 4 16.39 26.39 2.40
CA ASP A 4 15.34 25.69 3.16
C ASP A 4 14.04 25.57 2.34
N GLN A 5 13.66 26.62 1.57
CA GLN A 5 12.50 26.52 0.69
C GLN A 5 12.74 25.50 -0.41
N LYS A 6 13.95 25.45 -0.97
CA LYS A 6 14.32 24.46 -1.99
C LYS A 6 14.17 23.03 -1.47
N GLU A 7 14.56 22.78 -0.22
CA GLU A 7 14.40 21.46 0.41
C GLU A 7 12.91 21.10 0.59
N LEU A 8 12.08 22.05 1.04
CA LEU A 8 10.63 21.86 1.14
C LEU A 8 10.00 21.61 -0.23
N ASP A 9 10.39 22.36 -1.26
CA ASP A 9 9.92 22.18 -2.64
C ASP A 9 10.30 20.79 -3.18
N GLU A 10 11.46 20.26 -2.80
CA GLU A 10 11.82 18.88 -3.08
C GLU A 10 10.92 17.88 -2.37
N GLY A 11 10.47 18.17 -1.15
CA GLY A 11 9.47 17.39 -0.44
C GLY A 11 8.14 17.31 -1.19
N VAL A 12 7.66 18.46 -1.69
CA VAL A 12 6.41 18.55 -2.48
C VAL A 12 6.46 17.68 -3.74
N LYS A 13 7.63 17.45 -4.33
CA LYS A 13 7.78 16.55 -5.49
C LYS A 13 7.25 15.14 -5.25
N ALA A 14 7.23 14.67 -4.01
CA ALA A 14 6.67 13.36 -3.68
C ALA A 14 5.14 13.32 -3.93
N PHE A 15 4.43 14.40 -3.63
CA PHE A 15 3.00 14.53 -3.96
C PHE A 15 2.79 14.62 -5.47
N TYR A 16 3.68 15.26 -6.23
CA TYR A 16 3.61 15.26 -7.70
C TYR A 16 3.84 13.86 -8.31
N TRP A 17 4.62 12.99 -7.66
CA TRP A 17 4.73 11.57 -8.08
C TRP A 17 3.40 10.85 -7.89
N ALA A 18 2.80 10.96 -6.70
CA ALA A 18 1.49 10.39 -6.42
C ALA A 18 0.39 10.95 -7.34
N GLU A 19 0.44 12.26 -7.65
CA GLU A 19 -0.45 12.91 -8.60
C GLU A 19 -0.29 12.29 -10.00
N ARG A 20 0.94 12.21 -10.52
CA ARG A 20 1.20 11.68 -11.85
C ARG A 20 0.69 10.24 -11.97
N MET A 21 0.96 9.39 -10.98
CA MET A 21 0.51 8.00 -10.96
C MET A 21 -1.02 7.91 -10.89
N SER A 22 -1.66 8.69 -10.03
CA SER A 22 -3.12 8.64 -9.89
C SER A 22 -3.85 9.23 -11.10
N ARG A 23 -3.33 10.28 -11.72
CA ARG A 23 -3.94 10.92 -12.91
C ARG A 23 -3.95 10.00 -14.13
N CYS A 24 -2.97 9.09 -14.25
CA CYS A 24 -2.92 8.08 -15.29
C CYS A 24 -4.15 7.16 -15.33
N ILE A 25 -4.83 6.95 -14.19
CA ILE A 25 -6.06 6.14 -14.09
C ILE A 25 -7.28 7.03 -13.76
N GLY A 26 -7.12 8.35 -13.76
CA GLY A 26 -8.18 9.30 -13.40
C GLY A 26 -8.56 9.31 -11.91
N LEU A 27 -7.70 8.74 -11.05
CA LEU A 27 -7.94 8.49 -9.62
C LEU A 27 -7.41 9.61 -8.70
N TRP A 28 -6.82 10.68 -9.24
CA TRP A 28 -6.23 11.72 -8.41
C TRP A 28 -7.30 12.47 -7.59
N PRO A 29 -7.15 12.57 -6.25
CA PRO A 29 -8.23 13.08 -5.41
C PRO A 29 -8.61 14.54 -5.59
N VAL A 30 -7.64 15.41 -5.87
CA VAL A 30 -7.86 16.85 -5.96
C VAL A 30 -8.53 17.24 -7.27
N THR A 31 -8.17 16.58 -8.38
CA THR A 31 -8.72 16.84 -9.71
C THR A 31 -9.09 15.51 -10.40
N PRO A 32 -10.21 14.89 -9.99
CA PRO A 32 -10.61 13.57 -10.51
C PRO A 32 -11.04 13.67 -11.97
N ASN A 33 -10.57 12.72 -12.80
CA ASN A 33 -11.04 12.55 -14.17
C ASN A 33 -12.03 11.38 -14.22
N TYR A 34 -13.32 11.70 -14.09
CA TYR A 34 -14.39 10.71 -14.00
C TYR A 34 -14.51 9.84 -15.26
N TYR A 35 -14.29 10.41 -16.44
CA TYR A 35 -14.40 9.66 -17.70
C TYR A 35 -13.31 8.60 -17.82
N LEU A 36 -12.05 8.98 -17.58
CA LEU A 36 -10.93 8.05 -17.63
C LEU A 36 -11.06 6.97 -16.56
N PHE A 37 -11.41 7.36 -15.33
CA PHE A 37 -11.62 6.42 -14.23
C PHE A 37 -12.71 5.39 -14.55
N ASN A 38 -13.87 5.82 -15.07
CA ASN A 38 -14.96 4.91 -15.38
C ASN A 38 -14.60 3.94 -16.52
N ILE A 39 -13.82 4.38 -17.53
CA ILE A 39 -13.34 3.50 -18.60
C ILE A 39 -12.39 2.44 -18.04
N CYS A 40 -11.40 2.84 -17.23
CA CYS A 40 -10.46 1.92 -16.60
C CYS A 40 -11.17 0.94 -15.65
N LEU A 41 -12.11 1.43 -14.84
CA LEU A 41 -12.89 0.62 -13.91
C LEU A 41 -13.77 -0.38 -14.67
N LEU A 42 -14.44 0.04 -15.76
CA LEU A 42 -15.26 -0.84 -16.57
C LEU A 42 -14.41 -1.95 -17.22
N TYR A 43 -13.30 -1.58 -17.85
CA TYR A 43 -12.37 -2.53 -18.45
C TYR A 43 -11.90 -3.56 -17.42
N PHE A 44 -11.44 -3.10 -16.26
CA PHE A 44 -10.96 -3.98 -15.20
C PHE A 44 -12.09 -4.85 -14.59
N SER A 45 -13.30 -4.31 -14.46
CA SER A 45 -14.46 -5.07 -13.98
C SER A 45 -14.85 -6.19 -14.95
N VAL A 46 -14.78 -5.94 -16.26
CA VAL A 46 -15.04 -6.97 -17.28
C VAL A 46 -14.00 -8.09 -17.19
N LEU A 47 -12.71 -7.75 -17.06
CA LEU A 47 -11.66 -8.76 -16.90
C LEU A 47 -11.85 -9.58 -15.63
N MET A 48 -12.14 -8.94 -14.50
CA MET A 48 -12.41 -9.64 -13.24
C MET A 48 -13.58 -10.63 -13.36
N VAL A 49 -14.64 -10.29 -14.11
CA VAL A 49 -15.73 -11.24 -14.38
C VAL A 49 -15.26 -12.42 -15.21
N LEU A 50 -14.39 -12.21 -16.21
CA LEU A 50 -13.82 -13.28 -17.02
C LEU A 50 -12.87 -14.18 -16.23
N GLU A 51 -12.10 -13.63 -15.29
CA GLU A 51 -11.26 -14.39 -14.33
C GLU A 51 -12.11 -15.26 -13.41
N LEU A 52 -13.26 -14.76 -12.94
CA LEU A 52 -14.19 -15.53 -12.11
C LEU A 52 -14.87 -16.67 -12.89
N ILE A 53 -15.21 -16.44 -14.17
CA ILE A 53 -15.75 -17.50 -15.04
C ILE A 53 -14.69 -18.57 -15.26
N ASP A 54 -13.43 -18.19 -15.49
CA ASP A 54 -12.35 -19.15 -15.68
C ASP A 54 -12.06 -19.95 -14.40
N LEU A 55 -12.08 -19.29 -13.24
CA LEU A 55 -12.01 -19.96 -11.93
C LEU A 55 -13.11 -21.02 -11.77
N TYR A 56 -14.34 -20.70 -12.17
CA TYR A 56 -15.47 -21.64 -12.12
C TYR A 56 -15.27 -22.83 -13.06
N ASN A 57 -14.73 -22.60 -14.26
CA ASN A 57 -14.48 -23.68 -15.22
C ASN A 57 -13.32 -24.60 -14.78
N SER A 58 -12.37 -24.08 -14.01
CA SER A 58 -11.19 -24.82 -13.50
C SER A 58 -11.44 -25.62 -12.22
N VAL A 59 -12.67 -25.68 -11.70
CA VAL A 59 -13.00 -26.34 -10.42
C VAL A 59 -12.58 -27.82 -10.34
N TYR A 60 -12.49 -28.51 -11.48
CA TYR A 60 -12.12 -29.93 -11.53
C TYR A 60 -10.62 -30.19 -11.67
N ASP A 61 -9.80 -29.16 -11.91
CA ASP A 61 -8.35 -29.25 -12.09
C ASP A 61 -7.67 -28.43 -10.99
N ILE A 62 -7.16 -29.10 -9.96
CA ILE A 62 -6.66 -28.46 -8.73
C ILE A 62 -5.51 -27.49 -9.02
N ASP A 63 -4.59 -27.84 -9.93
CA ASP A 63 -3.45 -27.00 -10.25
C ASP A 63 -3.90 -25.69 -10.91
N LYS A 64 -4.80 -25.78 -11.90
CA LYS A 64 -5.39 -24.60 -12.55
C LYS A 64 -6.29 -23.80 -11.61
N LEU A 65 -7.02 -24.47 -10.73
CA LEU A 65 -7.86 -23.83 -9.73
C LEU A 65 -7.03 -22.94 -8.81
N ILE A 66 -5.87 -23.42 -8.35
CA ILE A 66 -4.97 -22.66 -7.47
C ILE A 66 -4.36 -21.46 -8.19
N ASP A 67 -3.92 -21.63 -9.44
CA ASP A 67 -3.41 -20.52 -10.26
C ASP A 67 -4.49 -19.46 -10.49
N ASN A 68 -5.70 -19.86 -10.90
CA ASN A 68 -6.83 -18.95 -11.10
C ASN A 68 -7.23 -18.26 -9.80
N PHE A 69 -7.24 -18.98 -8.69
CA PHE A 69 -7.60 -18.42 -7.38
C PHE A 69 -6.58 -17.37 -6.92
N THR A 70 -5.29 -17.59 -7.18
CA THR A 70 -4.22 -16.63 -6.89
C THR A 70 -4.42 -15.31 -7.63
N GLU A 71 -4.74 -15.37 -8.93
CA GLU A 71 -5.01 -14.18 -9.75
C GLU A 71 -6.29 -13.47 -9.29
N ASN A 72 -7.37 -14.22 -9.02
CA ASN A 72 -8.63 -13.65 -8.53
C ASN A 72 -8.45 -12.93 -7.17
N LEU A 73 -7.63 -13.46 -6.27
CA LEU A 73 -7.31 -12.80 -5.00
C LEU A 73 -6.57 -11.47 -5.23
N ALA A 74 -5.61 -11.44 -6.16
CA ALA A 74 -4.89 -10.23 -6.54
C ALA A 74 -5.84 -9.17 -7.15
N SER A 75 -6.67 -9.57 -8.10
CA SER A 75 -7.66 -8.71 -8.75
C SER A 75 -8.70 -8.16 -7.77
N THR A 76 -9.22 -9.01 -6.88
CA THR A 76 -10.16 -8.61 -5.84
C THR A 76 -9.54 -7.61 -4.87
N HIS A 77 -8.30 -7.88 -4.47
CA HIS A 77 -7.52 -7.00 -3.63
C HIS A 77 -7.36 -5.61 -4.28
N MET A 78 -7.00 -5.58 -5.57
CA MET A 78 -6.89 -4.33 -6.31
C MET A 78 -8.20 -3.55 -6.37
N TYR A 79 -9.27 -4.24 -6.76
CA TYR A 79 -10.58 -3.65 -6.98
C TYR A 79 -11.06 -2.91 -5.73
N ALA A 80 -10.94 -3.58 -4.58
CA ALA A 80 -11.31 -3.02 -3.29
C ALA A 80 -10.54 -1.71 -2.97
N ARG A 81 -9.25 -1.63 -3.31
CA ARG A 81 -8.42 -0.45 -3.01
C ARG A 81 -8.70 0.73 -3.92
N ILE A 82 -8.87 0.48 -5.22
CA ILE A 82 -9.24 1.52 -6.19
C ILE A 82 -10.61 2.11 -5.82
N LEU A 83 -11.57 1.26 -5.45
CA LEU A 83 -12.88 1.70 -4.96
C LEU A 83 -12.78 2.48 -3.65
N MET A 84 -11.95 2.04 -2.70
CA MET A 84 -11.75 2.75 -1.43
C MET A 84 -11.25 4.17 -1.65
N LEU A 85 -10.22 4.37 -2.50
CA LEU A 85 -9.71 5.71 -2.80
C LEU A 85 -10.79 6.57 -3.46
N ARG A 86 -11.59 5.95 -4.34
CA ARG A 86 -12.67 6.62 -5.06
C ARG A 86 -13.81 7.05 -4.14
N VAL A 87 -14.25 6.20 -3.22
CA VAL A 87 -15.33 6.50 -2.28
C VAL A 87 -14.92 7.64 -1.33
N HIS A 88 -13.65 7.66 -0.92
CA HIS A 88 -13.13 8.65 0.02
C HIS A 88 -12.36 9.80 -0.64
N ASN A 89 -12.54 9.98 -1.95
CA ASN A 89 -11.80 10.93 -2.78
C ASN A 89 -11.79 12.35 -2.22
N TYR A 90 -12.94 12.86 -1.79
CA TYR A 90 -13.05 14.21 -1.23
C TYR A 90 -12.21 14.38 0.05
N ARG A 91 -12.33 13.45 1.01
CA ARG A 91 -11.60 13.49 2.28
C ARG A 91 -10.09 13.42 2.05
N ILE A 92 -9.64 12.51 1.18
CA ILE A 92 -8.23 12.38 0.82
C ILE A 92 -7.71 13.64 0.13
N GLY A 93 -8.48 14.22 -0.80
CA GLY A 93 -8.12 15.47 -1.47
C GLY A 93 -7.98 16.65 -0.50
N GLU A 94 -8.86 16.74 0.50
CA GLU A 94 -8.77 17.75 1.55
C GLU A 94 -7.48 17.58 2.38
N MET A 95 -7.19 16.36 2.84
CA MET A 95 -5.97 16.02 3.58
C MET A 95 -4.70 16.35 2.79
N ILE A 96 -4.63 15.97 1.51
CA ILE A 96 -3.50 16.31 0.63
C ILE A 96 -3.35 17.82 0.49
N THR A 97 -4.45 18.54 0.26
CA THR A 97 -4.43 20.00 0.09
C THR A 97 -3.97 20.71 1.38
N GLN A 98 -4.40 20.22 2.54
CA GLN A 98 -3.94 20.73 3.83
C GLN A 98 -2.44 20.45 4.02
N ALA A 99 -1.98 19.23 3.73
CA ALA A 99 -0.57 18.86 3.85
C ALA A 99 0.33 19.71 2.94
N MET A 100 -0.06 19.91 1.67
CA MET A 100 0.71 20.70 0.70
C MET A 100 0.87 22.17 1.11
N LYS A 101 -0.07 22.75 1.86
CA LYS A 101 0.03 24.14 2.35
C LYS A 101 1.16 24.33 3.36
N ASP A 102 1.51 23.28 4.09
CA ASP A 102 2.53 23.32 5.14
C ASP A 102 3.97 23.20 4.59
N TYR A 103 4.17 22.95 3.29
CA TYR A 103 5.50 22.94 2.63
C TYR A 103 6.00 24.35 2.29
N ARG A 104 5.88 25.28 3.24
CA ARG A 104 6.35 26.66 3.13
C ARG A 104 7.18 26.98 4.36
N ILE A 105 8.24 27.78 4.21
CA ILE A 105 9.08 28.19 5.35
C ILE A 105 8.25 28.78 6.49
N SER A 106 7.18 29.52 6.18
CA SER A 106 6.30 30.13 7.19
C SER A 106 5.61 29.14 8.14
N ALA A 107 5.57 27.84 7.80
CA ALA A 107 5.01 26.81 8.66
C ALA A 107 5.99 26.32 9.77
N PHE A 108 7.25 26.76 9.71
CA PHE A 108 8.34 26.34 10.59
C PHE A 108 8.99 27.54 11.29
N LYS A 109 9.39 27.37 12.56
CA LYS A 109 10.04 28.44 13.35
C LYS A 109 11.52 28.60 12.97
N ASN A 110 12.19 27.53 12.56
CA ASN A 110 13.62 27.54 12.23
C ASN A 110 14.00 26.43 11.22
N SER A 111 15.22 26.50 10.67
CA SER A 111 15.74 25.50 9.73
C SER A 111 15.90 24.10 10.34
N TYR A 112 16.02 23.99 11.66
CA TYR A 112 16.16 22.68 12.32
C TYR A 112 14.83 21.91 12.29
N GLU A 113 13.69 22.57 12.52
CA GLU A 113 12.36 21.97 12.35
C GLU A 113 12.14 21.47 10.91
N ILE A 114 12.60 22.24 9.91
CA ILE A 114 12.52 21.85 8.50
C ILE A 114 13.33 20.58 8.25
N LYS A 115 14.57 20.53 8.74
CA LYS A 115 15.44 19.36 8.58
C LYS A 115 14.83 18.09 9.19
N VAL A 116 14.26 18.19 10.39
CA VAL A 116 13.60 17.07 11.06
C VAL A 116 12.38 16.61 10.26
N PHE A 117 11.51 17.53 9.84
CA PHE A 117 10.36 17.21 9.01
C PHE A 117 10.77 16.53 7.69
N MET A 118 11.80 17.05 7.02
CA MET A 118 12.29 16.53 5.75
C MET A 118 12.92 15.13 5.88
N GLU A 119 13.44 14.75 7.05
CA GLU A 119 13.89 13.38 7.29
C GLU A 119 12.75 12.36 7.14
N PHE A 120 11.56 12.66 7.67
CA PHE A 120 10.38 11.80 7.50
C PHE A 120 9.90 11.77 6.05
N VAL A 121 9.90 12.92 5.36
CA VAL A 121 9.55 13.00 3.93
C VAL A 121 10.51 12.15 3.08
N ASN A 122 11.81 12.18 3.39
CA ASN A 122 12.82 11.41 2.68
C ASN A 122 12.70 9.89 2.96
N LYS A 123 12.39 9.49 4.20
CA LYS A 123 12.03 8.10 4.54
C LYS A 123 10.81 7.63 3.74
N GLY A 124 9.75 8.44 3.68
CA GLY A 124 8.57 8.15 2.88
C GLY A 124 8.87 7.98 1.39
N LYS A 125 9.67 8.88 0.80
CA LYS A 125 10.13 8.77 -0.60
C LYS A 125 10.90 7.49 -0.88
N PHE A 126 11.76 7.07 0.05
CA PHE A 126 12.51 5.82 -0.08
C PHE A 126 11.58 4.61 -0.12
N LEU A 127 10.63 4.53 0.83
CA LEU A 127 9.64 3.44 0.85
C LEU A 127 8.74 3.44 -0.39
N ILE A 128 8.28 4.61 -0.85
CA ILE A 128 7.49 4.74 -2.09
C ILE A 128 8.23 4.19 -3.32
N LYS A 129 9.52 4.50 -3.47
CA LYS A 129 10.33 3.96 -4.56
C LYS A 129 10.45 2.44 -4.48
N GLY A 130 10.68 1.91 -3.28
CA GLY A 130 10.69 0.47 -3.04
C GLY A 130 9.36 -0.18 -3.43
N LEU A 131 8.24 0.36 -2.96
CA LEU A 131 6.90 -0.14 -3.26
C LEU A 131 6.65 -0.19 -4.77
N PHE A 132 6.96 0.90 -5.47
CA PHE A 132 6.81 0.95 -6.92
C PHE A 132 7.65 -0.10 -7.64
N ILE A 133 8.92 -0.29 -7.24
CA ILE A 133 9.80 -1.29 -7.84
C ILE A 133 9.25 -2.70 -7.64
N PHE A 134 8.84 -3.06 -6.42
CA PHE A 134 8.32 -4.40 -6.11
C PHE A 134 6.97 -4.69 -6.80
N ILE A 135 6.07 -3.70 -6.90
CA ILE A 135 4.79 -3.87 -7.62
C ILE A 135 5.07 -4.08 -9.10
N MET A 136 5.82 -3.16 -9.72
CA MET A 136 6.10 -3.24 -11.15
C MET A 136 6.90 -4.49 -11.52
N SER A 137 7.85 -4.92 -10.68
CA SER A 137 8.59 -6.16 -10.93
C SER A 137 7.67 -7.37 -10.91
N THR A 138 6.69 -7.42 -10.01
CA THR A 138 5.73 -8.52 -9.91
C THR A 138 4.81 -8.56 -11.12
N GLU A 139 4.20 -7.43 -11.47
CA GLU A 139 3.30 -7.31 -12.63
C GLU A 139 4.01 -7.66 -13.95
N ILE A 140 5.22 -7.14 -14.15
CA ILE A 140 6.03 -7.45 -15.34
C ILE A 140 6.44 -8.93 -15.35
N SER A 141 6.87 -9.46 -14.20
CA SER A 141 7.25 -10.86 -14.07
C SER A 141 6.08 -11.81 -14.38
N TRP A 142 4.87 -11.46 -13.94
CA TRP A 142 3.67 -12.26 -14.21
C TRP A 142 3.26 -12.18 -15.68
N PHE A 143 3.25 -10.98 -16.25
CA PHE A 143 2.93 -10.78 -17.65
C PHE A 143 3.90 -11.49 -18.61
N LEU A 144 5.18 -11.57 -18.25
CA LEU A 144 6.20 -12.29 -19.02
C LEU A 144 6.24 -13.79 -18.76
N LYS A 145 5.57 -14.31 -17.71
CA LYS A 145 5.55 -15.75 -17.35
C LYS A 145 5.32 -16.67 -18.56
N PRO A 146 4.30 -16.45 -19.42
CA PRO A 146 4.04 -17.34 -20.56
C PRO A 146 5.15 -17.41 -21.60
N LEU A 147 6.02 -16.39 -21.67
CA LEU A 147 7.15 -16.35 -22.60
C LEU A 147 8.36 -17.09 -22.05
N THR A 148 8.45 -17.22 -20.73
CA THR A 148 9.55 -17.88 -20.02
C THR A 148 9.27 -19.34 -19.68
N THR A 149 7.99 -19.71 -19.54
CA THR A 149 7.59 -21.09 -19.33
C THR A 149 7.83 -21.88 -20.62
N PRO A 150 8.68 -22.93 -20.62
CA PRO A 150 8.89 -23.75 -21.80
C PRO A 150 7.55 -24.32 -22.25
N SER A 151 7.21 -24.23 -23.54
CA SER A 151 6.08 -25.00 -24.06
C SER A 151 6.43 -26.47 -23.83
N SER A 152 5.72 -27.13 -22.90
CA SER A 152 5.97 -28.54 -22.63
C SER A 152 5.86 -29.31 -23.94
N SER A 153 6.95 -29.98 -24.31
CA SER A 153 6.97 -30.99 -25.37
C SER A 153 6.09 -32.20 -25.04
N ASP A 154 5.61 -32.29 -23.80
CA ASP A 154 5.22 -33.56 -23.19
C ASP A 154 3.71 -33.83 -23.12
N ASN A 155 2.86 -32.92 -23.62
CA ASN A 155 1.44 -33.22 -23.88
C ASN A 155 1.07 -32.97 -25.35
N SER A 156 1.99 -33.25 -26.27
CA SER A 156 1.59 -33.55 -27.64
C SER A 156 0.83 -34.87 -27.63
N ILE A 157 -0.48 -34.82 -27.39
CA ILE A 157 -1.36 -35.87 -27.86
C ILE A 157 -1.13 -35.91 -29.36
N VAL A 158 -0.40 -36.94 -29.80
CA VAL A 158 -0.17 -37.30 -31.20
C VAL A 158 -1.51 -37.76 -31.78
N ASN A 159 -2.46 -36.84 -31.90
CA ASN A 159 -3.63 -37.01 -32.75
C ASN A 159 -3.25 -36.41 -34.10
N ALA A 160 -2.94 -37.31 -35.03
CA ALA A 160 -2.61 -37.02 -36.41
C ALA A 160 -3.53 -35.94 -36.99
N ASN A 161 -2.93 -34.78 -37.29
CA ASN A 161 -3.30 -33.75 -38.29
C ASN A 161 -3.37 -32.30 -37.82
N LYS A 162 -3.25 -31.94 -36.54
CA LYS A 162 -3.04 -30.52 -36.16
C LYS A 162 -2.19 -30.36 -34.89
N THR A 163 -0.89 -30.16 -35.05
CA THR A 163 0.00 -29.65 -33.99
C THR A 163 -0.19 -28.15 -33.88
N PHE A 164 -1.08 -27.70 -32.99
CA PHE A 164 -1.08 -26.31 -32.55
C PHE A 164 -0.17 -26.20 -31.32
N PRO A 165 0.79 -25.25 -31.28
CA PRO A 165 1.48 -24.96 -30.04
C PRO A 165 0.44 -24.51 -29.00
N GLN A 166 0.51 -25.06 -27.79
CA GLN A 166 -0.34 -24.62 -26.69
C GLN A 166 0.08 -23.19 -26.33
N PHE A 167 -0.75 -22.22 -26.70
CA PHE A 167 -0.51 -20.81 -26.40
C PHE A 167 -0.94 -20.51 -24.96
N ILE A 168 0.03 -20.22 -24.10
CA ILE A 168 -0.20 -19.82 -22.70
C ILE A 168 -0.44 -18.32 -22.66
N LEU A 169 -1.48 -17.87 -21.96
CA LEU A 169 -1.83 -16.45 -21.83
C LEU A 169 -1.29 -15.87 -20.51
N PRO A 170 -1.07 -14.54 -20.45
CA PRO A 170 -0.48 -13.90 -19.27
C PRO A 170 -1.41 -13.84 -18.06
N TYR A 171 -2.72 -13.96 -18.30
CA TYR A 171 -3.75 -14.00 -17.28
C TYR A 171 -4.73 -15.11 -17.62
N ASN A 172 -5.22 -15.80 -16.60
CA ASN A 172 -6.20 -16.87 -16.72
C ASN A 172 -7.60 -16.26 -16.79
N VAL A 173 -8.01 -15.93 -18.01
CA VAL A 173 -9.32 -15.37 -18.31
C VAL A 173 -10.07 -16.22 -19.31
N TYR A 174 -11.39 -16.29 -19.13
CA TYR A 174 -12.25 -16.96 -20.08
C TYR A 174 -12.31 -16.20 -21.42
N ILE A 175 -11.99 -16.88 -22.53
CA ILE A 175 -12.02 -16.31 -23.88
C ILE A 175 -13.09 -17.02 -24.70
N PHE A 176 -13.97 -16.23 -25.33
CA PHE A 176 -15.09 -16.72 -26.14
C PHE A 176 -14.70 -17.28 -27.53
N TYR A 177 -13.40 -17.32 -27.85
CA TYR A 177 -12.90 -17.74 -29.16
C TYR A 177 -11.60 -18.54 -29.02
N GLU A 178 -11.38 -19.46 -29.96
CA GLU A 178 -10.17 -20.28 -29.96
C GLU A 178 -8.95 -19.53 -30.52
N VAL A 179 -7.85 -19.59 -29.78
CA VAL A 179 -6.54 -18.98 -30.12
C VAL A 179 -5.73 -19.98 -30.95
N ASN A 180 -6.12 -20.15 -32.23
CA ASN A 180 -5.52 -21.17 -33.11
C ASN A 180 -4.46 -20.61 -34.07
N SER A 181 -4.09 -19.33 -33.93
CA SER A 181 -3.15 -18.65 -34.82
C SER A 181 -2.29 -17.67 -34.04
N ILE A 182 -1.01 -17.58 -34.40
CA ILE A 182 -0.07 -16.60 -33.83
C ILE A 182 -0.59 -15.16 -33.91
N LYS A 183 -1.32 -14.82 -34.97
CA LYS A 183 -1.93 -13.48 -35.12
C LYS A 183 -2.99 -13.21 -34.04
N ARG A 184 -3.82 -14.21 -33.74
CA ARG A 184 -4.82 -14.11 -32.66
C ARG A 184 -4.13 -14.05 -31.31
N TYR A 185 -3.14 -14.92 -31.07
CA TYR A 185 -2.35 -14.93 -29.85
C TYR A 185 -1.73 -13.56 -29.54
N VAL A 186 -1.00 -12.97 -30.50
CA VAL A 186 -0.37 -11.65 -30.32
C VAL A 186 -1.41 -10.56 -30.07
N LEU A 187 -2.55 -10.59 -30.77
CA LEU A 187 -3.62 -9.61 -30.56
C LEU A 187 -4.24 -9.73 -29.16
N THR A 188 -4.53 -10.95 -28.71
CA THR A 188 -5.05 -11.23 -27.36
C THR A 188 -4.04 -10.82 -26.29
N TYR A 189 -2.76 -11.17 -26.47
CA TYR A 189 -1.69 -10.81 -25.56
C TYR A 189 -1.55 -9.28 -25.42
N LEU A 190 -1.56 -8.54 -26.54
CA LEU A 190 -1.55 -7.08 -26.53
C LEU A 190 -2.79 -6.47 -25.87
N SER A 191 -3.94 -7.14 -25.93
CA SER A 191 -5.17 -6.67 -25.30
C SER A 191 -5.12 -6.69 -23.76
N PHE A 192 -4.18 -7.43 -23.16
CA PHE A 192 -3.92 -7.46 -21.72
C PHE A 192 -2.89 -6.42 -21.26
N MET A 193 -2.16 -5.75 -22.17
CA MET A 193 -1.20 -4.69 -21.78
C MET A 193 -1.83 -3.57 -20.93
N PRO A 194 -3.07 -3.10 -21.21
CA PRO A 194 -3.72 -2.12 -20.35
C PRO A 194 -4.00 -2.64 -18.93
N MET A 195 -4.16 -3.95 -18.75
CA MET A 195 -4.37 -4.56 -17.42
C MET A 195 -3.15 -4.34 -16.53
N VAL A 196 -1.95 -4.72 -17.00
CA VAL A 196 -0.66 -4.51 -16.31
C VAL A 196 -0.48 -3.05 -15.89
N TYR A 197 -0.86 -2.13 -16.78
CA TYR A 197 -0.75 -0.70 -16.54
C TYR A 197 -1.71 -0.21 -15.46
N VAL A 198 -3.00 -0.56 -15.59
CA VAL A 198 -4.04 -0.20 -14.61
C VAL A 198 -3.72 -0.86 -13.27
N SER A 199 -3.22 -2.09 -13.28
CA SER A 199 -2.94 -2.83 -12.06
C SER A 199 -1.75 -2.28 -11.29
N GLY A 200 -0.59 -2.22 -11.93
CA GLY A 200 0.63 -1.76 -11.29
C GLY A 200 0.52 -0.32 -10.79
N ILE A 201 -0.02 0.59 -11.62
CA ILE A 201 -0.17 2.00 -11.25
C ILE A 201 -1.31 2.19 -10.24
N GLY A 202 -2.41 1.46 -10.37
CA GLY A 202 -3.56 1.54 -9.47
C GLY A 202 -3.18 1.16 -8.04
N HIS A 203 -2.47 0.04 -7.87
CA HIS A 203 -1.89 -0.36 -6.59
C HIS A 203 -0.96 0.69 -6.03
N SER A 204 0.04 1.07 -6.83
CA SER A 204 1.09 1.97 -6.37
C SER A 204 0.55 3.34 -5.99
N ALA A 205 -0.45 3.87 -6.70
CA ALA A 205 -1.04 5.18 -6.43
C ALA A 205 -1.68 5.26 -5.03
N VAL A 206 -2.48 4.23 -4.66
CA VAL A 206 -3.16 4.19 -3.36
C VAL A 206 -2.15 4.09 -2.22
N ASP A 207 -1.09 3.29 -2.41
CA ASP A 207 0.01 3.14 -1.46
C ASP A 207 0.84 4.39 -1.29
N CYS A 208 1.18 5.05 -2.40
CA CYS A 208 1.94 6.30 -2.36
C CYS A 208 1.23 7.35 -1.52
N ILE A 209 -0.08 7.55 -1.74
CA ILE A 209 -0.85 8.55 -0.98
C ILE A 209 -0.86 8.23 0.51
N LEU A 210 -1.07 6.95 0.89
CA LEU A 210 -1.05 6.54 2.30
C LEU A 210 0.29 6.83 2.95
N VAL A 211 1.39 6.40 2.32
CA VAL A 211 2.75 6.59 2.84
C VAL A 211 3.06 8.08 3.00
N LEU A 212 2.71 8.92 2.01
CA LEU A 212 2.93 10.37 2.09
C LEU A 212 2.17 11.01 3.24
N LEU A 213 0.88 10.70 3.41
CA LEU A 213 0.07 11.28 4.47
C LEU A 213 0.57 10.85 5.86
N VAL A 214 0.92 9.57 6.02
CA VAL A 214 1.44 9.05 7.29
C VAL A 214 2.78 9.70 7.65
N PHE A 215 3.76 9.75 6.74
CA PHE A 215 5.04 10.39 7.04
C PHE A 215 4.92 11.91 7.19
N TYR A 216 4.00 12.56 6.49
CA TYR A 216 3.68 13.98 6.73
C TYR A 216 3.20 14.18 8.17
N ILE A 217 2.23 13.38 8.64
CA ILE A 217 1.72 13.46 10.01
C ILE A 217 2.84 13.17 11.01
N SER A 218 3.60 12.08 10.84
CA SER A 218 4.71 11.72 11.72
C SER A 218 5.76 12.83 11.80
N GLY A 219 6.16 13.41 10.67
CA GLY A 219 7.11 14.52 10.64
C GLY A 219 6.60 15.76 11.35
N LYS A 220 5.31 16.09 11.18
CA LYS A 220 4.69 17.22 11.89
C LYS A 220 4.52 16.96 13.39
N LEU A 221 4.25 15.73 13.82
CA LEU A 221 4.26 15.34 15.24
C LEU A 221 5.66 15.44 15.84
N SER A 222 6.70 15.10 15.07
CA SER A 222 8.10 15.26 15.51
C SER A 222 8.46 16.74 15.74
N VAL A 223 8.08 17.61 14.80
CA VAL A 223 8.24 19.07 14.96
C VAL A 223 7.42 19.59 16.15
N LEU A 224 6.21 19.08 16.35
CA LEU A 224 5.37 19.45 17.48
C LEU A 224 6.01 19.07 18.82
N THR A 225 6.58 17.86 18.93
CA THR A 225 7.36 17.41 20.10
C THR A 225 8.45 18.42 20.46
N MET A 226 9.26 18.84 19.48
CA MET A 226 10.31 19.84 19.70
C MET A 226 9.77 21.19 20.19
N ARG A 227 8.60 21.61 19.70
CA ARG A 227 7.96 22.86 20.12
C ARG A 227 7.44 22.77 21.56
N ILE A 228 6.96 21.60 21.97
CA ILE A 228 6.52 21.35 23.36
C ILE A 228 7.74 21.37 24.30
N ASP A 229 8.83 20.70 23.94
CA ASP A 229 10.05 20.69 24.75
C ASP A 229 10.68 22.08 24.91
N ALA A 230 10.47 22.96 23.92
CA ALA A 230 10.95 24.34 23.95
C ALA A 230 10.06 25.31 24.75
N LEU A 231 8.92 24.86 25.31
CA LEU A 231 8.03 25.72 26.08
C LEU A 231 8.75 26.29 27.30
N LYS A 232 8.90 27.62 27.31
CA LYS A 232 9.50 28.36 28.42
C LYS A 232 8.46 28.80 29.44
N ASN A 233 8.92 29.02 30.67
CA ASN A 233 8.05 29.42 31.79
C ASN A 233 7.65 30.91 31.81
N ASN A 234 7.69 31.61 30.67
CA ASN A 234 7.30 33.02 30.58
C ASN A 234 5.79 33.15 30.42
N GLN A 235 5.11 33.78 31.40
CA GLN A 235 3.64 33.81 31.54
C GLN A 235 2.84 34.18 30.27
N TYR A 236 3.25 35.25 29.55
CA TYR A 236 2.48 35.77 28.42
C TYR A 236 2.73 35.00 27.12
N ASP A 237 3.99 34.68 26.83
CA ASP A 237 4.38 33.94 25.62
C ASP A 237 3.96 32.46 25.71
N CYS A 238 4.09 31.84 26.89
CA CYS A 238 3.73 30.44 27.12
C CYS A 238 2.27 30.14 26.72
N ARG A 239 1.32 31.01 27.10
CA ARG A 239 -0.10 30.80 26.78
C ARG A 239 -0.38 30.87 25.28
N LYS A 240 0.27 31.80 24.58
CA LYS A 240 0.09 31.96 23.13
C LYS A 240 0.70 30.78 22.39
N GLU A 241 1.94 30.42 22.72
CA GLU A 241 2.64 29.28 22.11
C GLU A 241 1.91 27.96 22.38
N LEU A 242 1.42 27.74 23.62
CA LEU A 242 0.65 26.55 23.97
C LEU A 242 -0.64 26.46 23.15
N LYS A 243 -1.38 27.56 22.96
CA LYS A 243 -2.58 27.56 22.12
C LYS A 243 -2.29 27.19 20.67
N GLU A 244 -1.18 27.68 20.11
CA GLU A 244 -0.74 27.33 18.75
C GLU A 244 -0.38 25.84 18.65
N ILE A 245 0.35 25.32 19.63
CA ILE A 245 0.70 23.89 19.74
C ILE A 245 -0.55 23.02 19.85
N ILE A 246 -1.50 23.37 20.72
CA ILE A 246 -2.75 22.60 20.90
C ILE A 246 -3.58 22.58 19.62
N ALA A 247 -3.68 23.73 18.94
CA ALA A 247 -4.39 23.81 17.67
C ALA A 247 -3.74 22.92 16.59
N GLU A 248 -2.40 22.93 16.51
CA GLU A 248 -1.66 22.07 15.58
C GLU A 248 -1.80 20.58 15.95
N HIS A 249 -1.67 20.23 17.23
CA HIS A 249 -1.86 18.87 17.72
C HIS A 249 -3.25 18.33 17.39
N SER A 250 -4.30 19.11 17.68
CA SER A 250 -5.69 18.75 17.38
C SER A 250 -5.93 18.56 15.87
N ARG A 251 -5.35 19.43 15.03
CA ARG A 251 -5.39 19.30 13.57
C ARG A 251 -4.73 17.99 13.10
N LEU A 252 -3.55 17.67 13.61
CA LEU A 252 -2.82 16.44 13.25
C LEU A 252 -3.53 15.18 13.73
N LEU A 253 -4.09 15.19 14.94
CA LEU A 253 -4.89 14.08 15.47
C LEU A 253 -6.12 13.84 14.60
N LYS A 254 -6.86 14.90 14.25
CA LYS A 254 -8.01 14.80 13.35
C LYS A 254 -7.61 14.19 12.01
N MET A 255 -6.54 14.69 11.40
CA MET A 255 -6.06 14.17 10.12
C MET A 255 -5.61 12.71 10.21
N GLY A 256 -4.94 12.30 11.30
CA GLY A 256 -4.56 10.92 11.56
C GLY A 256 -5.75 9.99 11.74
N ASP A 257 -6.77 10.42 12.49
CA ASP A 257 -8.03 9.68 12.65
C ASP A 257 -8.77 9.55 11.30
N GLU A 258 -8.74 10.59 10.46
CA GLU A 258 -9.30 10.53 9.10
C GLU A 258 -8.55 9.55 8.19
N VAL A 259 -7.22 9.54 8.20
CA VAL A 259 -6.41 8.54 7.46
C VAL A 259 -6.74 7.13 7.93
N LYS A 260 -6.77 6.92 9.24
CA LYS A 260 -7.12 5.63 9.85
C LYS A 260 -8.49 5.15 9.38
N ASP A 261 -9.51 6.01 9.44
CA ASP A 261 -10.88 5.64 9.08
C ASP A 261 -11.03 5.32 7.60
N VAL A 262 -10.45 6.15 6.71
CA VAL A 262 -10.55 5.99 5.26
C VAL A 262 -9.87 4.70 4.78
N TYR A 263 -8.69 4.40 5.34
CA TYR A 263 -7.93 3.23 4.92
C TYR A 263 -8.29 1.95 5.67
N SER A 264 -9.11 2.01 6.73
CA SER A 264 -9.29 0.88 7.65
C SER A 264 -9.79 -0.39 6.98
N THR A 265 -10.86 -0.28 6.18
CA THR A 265 -11.44 -1.42 5.46
C THR A 265 -10.49 -1.93 4.37
N GLY A 266 -9.86 -1.02 3.62
CA GLY A 266 -8.91 -1.38 2.56
C GLY A 266 -7.70 -2.14 3.10
N LEU A 267 -7.17 -1.72 4.25
CA LEU A 267 -6.06 -2.38 4.91
C LEU A 267 -6.45 -3.73 5.54
N LEU A 268 -7.71 -3.91 5.98
CA LEU A 268 -8.20 -5.21 6.41
C LEU A 268 -8.23 -6.20 5.25
N VAL A 269 -8.82 -5.79 4.11
CA VAL A 269 -8.84 -6.60 2.89
C VAL A 269 -7.42 -6.92 2.44
N TYR A 270 -6.49 -5.95 2.55
CA TYR A 270 -5.07 -6.17 2.28
C TYR A 270 -4.49 -7.27 3.18
N LEU A 271 -4.68 -7.17 4.50
CA LEU A 271 -4.08 -8.09 5.46
C LEU A 271 -4.56 -9.53 5.26
N VAL A 272 -5.88 -9.71 5.07
CA VAL A 272 -6.48 -11.03 4.86
C VAL A 272 -6.04 -11.62 3.52
N ASN A 273 -6.20 -10.88 2.41
CA ASN A 273 -5.80 -11.37 1.09
C ASN A 273 -4.30 -11.58 0.97
N GLY A 274 -3.49 -10.69 1.54
CA GLY A 274 -2.04 -10.80 1.54
C GLY A 274 -1.54 -12.04 2.27
N ASN A 275 -2.14 -12.36 3.43
CA ASN A 275 -1.78 -13.58 4.16
C ASN A 275 -2.17 -14.84 3.37
N LEU A 276 -3.36 -14.86 2.75
CA LEU A 276 -3.79 -15.96 1.88
C LEU A 276 -2.86 -16.11 0.66
N LEU A 277 -2.50 -15.01 -0.01
CA LEU A 277 -1.56 -15.01 -1.14
C LEU A 277 -0.19 -15.56 -0.75
N ILE A 278 0.36 -15.15 0.39
CA ILE A 278 1.65 -15.68 0.87
C ILE A 278 1.57 -17.21 1.06
N CYS A 279 0.46 -17.72 1.61
CA CYS A 279 0.26 -19.16 1.79
C CYS A 279 0.18 -19.90 0.46
N ILE A 280 -0.63 -19.40 -0.48
CA ILE A 280 -0.89 -20.05 -1.77
C ILE A 280 0.37 -20.01 -2.65
N ILE A 281 1.04 -18.87 -2.74
CA ILE A 281 2.28 -18.73 -3.51
C ILE A 281 3.38 -19.59 -2.87
N GLY A 282 3.46 -19.64 -1.53
CA GLY A 282 4.39 -20.53 -0.84
C GLY A 282 4.14 -22.02 -1.15
N TYR A 283 2.88 -22.41 -1.32
CA TYR A 283 2.51 -23.75 -1.78
C TYR A 283 2.88 -23.99 -3.26
N GLN A 284 2.62 -23.02 -4.15
CA GLN A 284 3.03 -23.10 -5.56
C GLN A 284 4.55 -23.22 -5.71
N ILE A 285 5.34 -22.54 -4.87
CA ILE A 285 6.80 -22.69 -4.81
C ILE A 285 7.18 -24.13 -4.43
N LEU A 286 6.50 -24.71 -3.43
CA LEU A 286 6.78 -26.05 -2.95
C LEU A 286 6.53 -27.11 -4.03
N ILE A 287 5.36 -27.06 -4.69
CA ILE A 287 5.02 -27.96 -5.79
C ILE A 287 6.02 -27.82 -6.94
N ASN A 288 6.22 -26.59 -7.43
CA ASN A 288 7.08 -26.38 -8.58
C ASN A 288 8.52 -26.85 -8.34
N TYR A 289 9.00 -26.75 -7.10
CA TYR A 289 10.31 -27.26 -6.70
C TYR A 289 10.39 -28.78 -6.64
N MET A 290 9.31 -29.47 -6.25
CA MET A 290 9.27 -30.93 -6.11
C MET A 290 8.99 -31.65 -7.44
N THR A 291 8.06 -31.14 -8.24
CA THR A 291 7.49 -31.84 -9.41
C THR A 291 7.61 -31.07 -10.72
N GLY A 292 7.92 -29.77 -10.68
CA GLY A 292 7.89 -28.89 -11.83
C GLY A 292 9.23 -28.72 -12.56
N PRO A 293 9.21 -28.10 -13.76
CA PRO A 293 10.40 -27.78 -14.55
C PRO A 293 11.26 -26.65 -13.95
N ASN A 294 10.91 -26.15 -12.75
CA ASN A 294 11.52 -25.02 -12.05
C ASN A 294 11.49 -23.66 -12.80
N SER A 295 10.86 -23.57 -13.98
CA SER A 295 10.84 -22.36 -14.82
C SER A 295 10.11 -21.18 -14.21
N ASP A 296 9.16 -21.45 -13.32
CA ASP A 296 8.23 -20.46 -12.78
C ASP A 296 8.61 -20.03 -11.34
N LEU A 297 9.65 -20.64 -10.75
CA LEU A 297 10.07 -20.39 -9.37
C LEU A 297 10.48 -18.94 -9.14
N LEU A 298 11.20 -18.33 -10.08
CA LEU A 298 11.65 -16.94 -9.95
C LEU A 298 10.45 -15.98 -9.81
N GLN A 299 9.42 -16.20 -10.63
CA GLN A 299 8.20 -15.41 -10.67
C GLN A 299 7.45 -15.53 -9.35
N TYR A 300 7.32 -16.75 -8.80
CA TYR A 300 6.71 -16.97 -7.49
C TYR A 300 7.52 -16.33 -6.36
N PHE A 301 8.86 -16.39 -6.40
CA PHE A 301 9.72 -15.72 -5.39
C PHE A 301 9.62 -14.19 -5.44
N VAL A 302 9.56 -13.61 -6.65
CA VAL A 302 9.33 -12.17 -6.83
C VAL A 302 7.96 -11.79 -6.25
N TYR A 303 6.93 -12.60 -6.51
CA TYR A 303 5.58 -12.32 -6.03
C TYR A 303 5.47 -12.40 -4.50
N ILE A 304 5.89 -13.50 -3.88
CA ILE A 304 5.84 -13.64 -2.41
C ILE A 304 6.69 -12.57 -1.72
N GLY A 305 7.86 -12.23 -2.29
CA GLY A 305 8.73 -11.17 -1.80
C GLY A 305 8.08 -9.79 -1.85
N ALA A 306 7.40 -9.48 -2.96
CA ALA A 306 6.66 -8.23 -3.11
C ALA A 306 5.49 -8.16 -2.12
N THR A 307 4.65 -9.20 -2.02
CA THR A 307 3.52 -9.22 -1.08
C THR A 307 4.00 -9.06 0.36
N TYR A 308 5.07 -9.75 0.76
CA TYR A 308 5.64 -9.61 2.09
C TYR A 308 6.19 -8.20 2.34
N PHE A 309 6.93 -7.65 1.37
CA PHE A 309 7.48 -6.30 1.46
C PHE A 309 6.38 -5.25 1.64
N MET A 310 5.25 -5.38 0.95
CA MET A 310 4.11 -4.47 1.11
C MET A 310 3.53 -4.48 2.52
N ILE A 311 3.28 -5.67 3.09
CA ILE A 311 2.79 -5.81 4.47
C ILE A 311 3.80 -5.20 5.45
N ALA A 312 5.08 -5.48 5.26
CA ALA A 312 6.14 -4.90 6.06
C ALA A 312 6.16 -3.37 5.98
N ASN A 313 5.95 -2.79 4.81
CA ASN A 313 5.87 -1.33 4.65
C ASN A 313 4.73 -0.73 5.48
N PHE A 314 3.51 -1.30 5.45
CA PHE A 314 2.42 -0.78 6.27
C PHE A 314 2.70 -0.88 7.77
N CYS A 315 3.37 -1.95 8.19
CA CYS A 315 3.79 -2.11 9.58
C CYS A 315 4.84 -1.04 9.95
N ILE A 316 5.84 -0.82 9.10
CA ILE A 316 6.91 0.17 9.32
C ILE A 316 6.35 1.61 9.41
N ILE A 317 5.48 2.00 8.47
CA ILE A 317 4.91 3.37 8.50
C ILE A 317 3.99 3.57 9.71
N SER A 318 3.24 2.54 10.10
CA SER A 318 2.37 2.59 11.30
C SER A 318 3.20 2.65 12.59
N GLU A 319 4.32 1.92 12.64
CA GLU A 319 5.25 1.95 13.77
C GLU A 319 5.86 3.36 13.94
N HIS A 320 6.30 3.98 12.84
CA HIS A 320 6.78 5.36 12.86
C HIS A 320 5.71 6.35 13.35
N LEU A 321 4.47 6.21 12.87
CA LEU A 321 3.35 7.06 13.30
C LEU A 321 3.07 6.91 14.81
N THR A 322 3.05 5.66 15.29
CA THR A 322 2.80 5.34 16.70
C THR A 322 3.91 5.89 17.58
N ALA A 323 5.17 5.72 17.17
CA ALA A 323 6.33 6.22 17.88
C ALA A 323 6.32 7.75 18.01
N GLU A 324 6.10 8.49 16.91
CA GLU A 324 6.04 9.95 16.98
C GLU A 324 4.82 10.45 17.77
N SER A 325 3.69 9.75 17.69
CA SER A 325 2.52 10.07 18.51
C SER A 325 2.78 9.88 20.02
N ASN A 326 3.55 8.85 20.40
CA ASN A 326 3.94 8.63 21.80
C ASN A 326 4.94 9.68 22.30
N LYS A 327 5.90 10.09 21.47
CA LYS A 327 6.85 11.17 21.82
C LYS A 327 6.15 12.48 22.15
N VAL A 328 5.06 12.81 21.47
CA VAL A 328 4.25 14.00 21.83
C VAL A 328 3.69 13.88 23.25
N CYS A 329 3.24 12.69 23.66
CA CYS A 329 2.77 12.44 25.03
C CYS A 329 3.91 12.62 26.05
N GLU A 330 5.09 12.08 25.75
CA GLU A 330 6.29 12.22 26.59
C GLU A 330 6.73 13.69 26.70
N ALA A 331 6.70 14.46 25.62
CA ALA A 331 7.02 15.88 25.64
C ALA A 331 6.06 16.69 26.51
N TYR A 332 4.74 16.43 26.44
CA TYR A 332 3.80 17.09 27.36
C TYR A 332 4.05 16.72 28.82
N TRP A 333 4.46 15.47 29.08
CA TRP A 333 4.79 15.03 30.44
C TRP A 333 6.06 15.71 30.98
N ASN A 334 7.05 15.91 30.11
CA ASN A 334 8.37 16.42 30.46
C ASN A 334 8.51 17.94 30.38
N CYS A 335 7.62 18.65 29.67
CA CYS A 335 7.56 20.10 29.75
C CYS A 335 7.23 20.46 31.21
N GLU A 336 7.98 21.35 31.86
CA GLU A 336 7.89 21.63 33.31
C GLU A 336 6.55 22.29 33.72
N TRP A 337 5.43 21.63 33.42
CA TRP A 337 4.07 22.13 33.48
C TRP A 337 3.67 22.52 34.89
N TYR A 338 4.25 21.89 35.91
CA TYR A 338 4.03 22.22 37.32
C TYR A 338 4.57 23.60 37.70
N ASN A 339 5.49 24.16 36.92
CA ASN A 339 6.01 25.51 37.11
C ASN A 339 5.25 26.57 36.28
N MET A 340 4.31 26.17 35.41
CA MET A 340 3.59 27.04 34.48
C MET A 340 2.33 27.68 35.09
N PRO A 341 1.76 28.73 34.46
CA PRO A 341 0.52 29.36 34.93
C PRO A 341 -0.65 28.36 34.99
N GLN A 342 -1.53 28.51 35.98
CA GLN A 342 -2.61 27.55 36.26
C GLN A 342 -3.52 27.22 35.06
N ASP A 343 -3.78 28.20 34.18
CA ASP A 343 -4.54 27.98 32.95
C ASP A 343 -3.79 27.05 31.97
N CYS A 344 -2.49 27.26 31.78
CA CYS A 344 -1.65 26.41 30.93
C CYS A 344 -1.54 24.99 31.50
N VAL A 345 -1.47 24.85 32.83
CA VAL A 345 -1.43 23.54 33.50
C VAL A 345 -2.65 22.70 33.16
N LYS A 346 -3.86 23.28 33.24
CA LYS A 346 -5.11 22.58 32.90
C LYS A 346 -5.10 22.11 31.44
N ASP A 347 -4.71 22.99 30.52
CA ASP A 347 -4.65 22.68 29.09
C ASP A 347 -3.64 21.56 28.77
N ILE A 348 -2.46 21.58 29.41
CA ILE A 348 -1.44 20.52 29.25
C ILE A 348 -1.94 19.19 29.82
N ILE A 349 -2.62 19.18 30.96
CA ILE A 349 -3.20 17.94 31.53
C ILE A 349 -4.18 17.32 30.54
N TYR A 350 -5.05 18.10 29.90
CA TYR A 350 -5.94 17.60 28.85
C TYR A 350 -5.16 17.02 27.67
N CYS A 351 -4.06 17.65 27.27
CA CYS A 351 -3.19 17.16 26.21
C CYS A 351 -2.55 15.82 26.56
N ILE A 352 -2.03 15.66 27.78
CA ILE A 352 -1.46 14.40 28.29
C ILE A 352 -2.49 13.28 28.21
N VAL A 353 -3.70 13.51 28.73
CA VAL A 353 -4.78 12.50 28.72
C VAL A 353 -5.16 12.12 27.28
N ARG A 354 -5.20 13.08 26.35
CA ARG A 354 -5.50 12.79 24.94
C ARG A 354 -4.37 12.07 24.23
N SER A 355 -3.10 12.42 24.50
CA SER A 355 -1.93 11.86 23.81
C SER A 355 -1.60 10.43 24.21
N GLN A 356 -2.12 9.95 25.35
CA GLN A 356 -2.04 8.53 25.75
C GLN A 356 -2.70 7.56 24.77
N ARG A 357 -3.52 8.06 23.84
CA ARG A 357 -4.09 7.27 22.72
C ARG A 357 -3.32 7.61 21.44
N PRO A 358 -2.26 6.85 21.10
CA PRO A 358 -1.45 7.16 19.95
C PRO A 358 -2.19 6.92 18.64
N LEU A 359 -1.78 7.66 17.61
CA LEU A 359 -2.19 7.40 16.24
C LEU A 359 -1.51 6.13 15.72
N ALA A 360 -2.30 5.23 15.15
CA ALA A 360 -1.82 4.00 14.54
C ALA A 360 -2.75 3.60 13.38
N LEU A 361 -2.20 2.95 12.35
CA LEU A 361 -3.01 2.38 11.28
C LEU A 361 -3.76 1.15 11.78
N GLN A 362 -5.03 1.00 11.42
CA GLN A 362 -5.88 -0.11 11.86
C GLN A 362 -6.51 -0.85 10.69
N ALA A 363 -6.43 -2.19 10.70
CA ALA A 363 -7.17 -3.10 9.85
C ALA A 363 -8.58 -3.32 10.39
N GLY A 364 -9.59 -2.69 9.78
CA GLY A 364 -11.02 -2.95 10.01
C GLY A 364 -11.51 -2.84 11.46
N LYS A 365 -10.79 -2.09 12.30
CA LYS A 365 -10.94 -2.01 13.77
C LYS A 365 -10.60 -3.29 14.55
N PHE A 366 -10.12 -4.34 13.89
CA PHE A 366 -9.76 -5.62 14.53
C PHE A 366 -8.31 -5.65 15.03
N SER A 367 -7.38 -5.12 14.24
CA SER A 367 -5.94 -5.15 14.55
C SER A 367 -5.24 -3.87 14.11
N THR A 368 -4.19 -3.48 14.83
CA THR A 368 -3.29 -2.38 14.49
C THR A 368 -2.10 -2.90 13.68
N PHE A 369 -1.67 -2.16 12.66
CA PHE A 369 -0.41 -2.48 11.97
C PHE A 369 0.76 -2.14 12.89
N SER A 370 1.65 -3.11 13.10
CA SER A 370 2.86 -3.01 13.90
C SER A 370 3.82 -4.13 13.52
N ILE A 371 5.04 -4.09 14.04
CA ILE A 371 5.99 -5.19 13.84
C ILE A 371 5.49 -6.53 14.44
N VAL A 372 4.63 -6.47 15.46
CA VAL A 372 3.98 -7.65 16.07
C VAL A 372 3.04 -8.29 15.05
N THR A 373 2.19 -7.49 14.39
CA THR A 373 1.29 -7.96 13.34
C THR A 373 2.06 -8.59 12.17
N LEU A 374 3.20 -8.03 11.77
CA LEU A 374 4.06 -8.66 10.77
C LEU A 374 4.56 -10.05 11.23
N THR A 375 4.95 -10.17 12.49
CA THR A 375 5.38 -11.45 13.08
C THR A 375 4.24 -12.48 13.07
N ASP A 376 3.03 -12.06 13.41
CA ASP A 376 1.85 -12.93 13.42
C ASP A 376 1.45 -13.37 12.01
N VAL A 377 1.54 -12.49 11.01
CA VAL A 377 1.36 -12.86 9.59
C VAL A 377 2.37 -13.94 9.18
N THR A 378 3.66 -13.75 9.47
CA THR A 378 4.71 -14.73 9.14
C THR A 378 4.45 -16.09 9.82
N LYS A 379 4.11 -16.09 11.11
CA LYS A 379 3.79 -17.32 11.85
C LYS A 379 2.59 -18.04 11.27
N THR A 380 1.54 -17.28 10.95
CA THR A 380 0.30 -17.82 10.39
C THR A 380 0.55 -18.43 9.01
N ALA A 381 1.27 -17.71 8.13
CA ALA A 381 1.62 -18.18 6.81
C ALA A 381 2.47 -19.47 6.84
N LEU A 382 3.50 -19.51 7.68
CA LEU A 382 4.34 -20.71 7.83
C LEU A 382 3.59 -21.90 8.46
N SER A 383 2.65 -21.63 9.36
CA SER A 383 1.80 -22.67 9.96
C SER A 383 0.88 -23.30 8.91
N TYR A 384 0.20 -22.47 8.10
CA TYR A 384 -0.64 -22.96 7.00
C TYR A 384 0.17 -23.69 5.94
N LEU A 385 1.35 -23.17 5.58
CA LEU A 385 2.25 -23.83 4.63
C LEU A 385 2.72 -25.19 5.16
N SER A 386 3.01 -25.31 6.45
CA SER A 386 3.38 -26.59 7.08
C SER A 386 2.24 -27.62 7.00
N VAL A 387 1.00 -27.18 7.22
CA VAL A 387 -0.19 -28.03 7.08
C VAL A 387 -0.36 -28.48 5.62
N LEU A 388 -0.29 -27.55 4.66
CA LEU A 388 -0.38 -27.86 3.23
C LEU A 388 0.73 -28.82 2.77
N ARG A 389 1.96 -28.62 3.25
CA ARG A 389 3.08 -29.53 2.98
C ARG A 389 2.83 -30.94 3.48
N ASN A 390 2.21 -31.11 4.66
CA ASN A 390 1.92 -32.44 5.18
C ASN A 390 0.91 -33.19 4.32
N PHE A 391 -0.08 -32.50 3.74
CA PHE A 391 -1.00 -33.12 2.78
C PHE A 391 -0.26 -33.57 1.51
N LEU A 392 0.73 -32.80 1.05
CA LEU A 392 1.55 -33.10 -0.12
C LEU A 392 2.48 -34.31 0.06
N ILE A 393 2.92 -34.60 1.28
CA ILE A 393 3.80 -35.73 1.61
C ILE A 393 3.00 -37.01 1.92
N ALA A 394 1.71 -36.87 2.23
CA ALA A 394 0.84 -37.98 2.61
C ALA A 394 0.22 -38.71 1.40
N GLU A 395 0.27 -38.12 0.21
CA GLU A 395 0.06 -38.79 -1.10
C GLU A 395 1.38 -39.31 -1.66
#